data_AF-A0A970H6T3-F1
#
_entry.id   AF-A0A970H6T3-F1
#
_cell.length_a   1.000
_cell.length_b   1.000
_cell.length_c   1.000
_cell.angle_alpha   90.00
_cell.angle_beta   90.00
_cell.angle_gamma   90.00
#
_symmetry.space_group_name_H-M   'P 1'
#
loop_
_entity.id
_entity.type
_entity.pdbx_description
1 polymer ?
#
loop_
_entity_poly.entity_id
_entity_poly.type
_entity_poly.pdbx_seq_one_letter_code
_entity_poly.pdbx_strand_id
1 'polypeptide(L)'
;MDQPLHLAVIAAAAWAAGTLAWVWLGVRGFGRRVLLAPPAGDPAAGVRYAFTAAMLPWAKESVRMHLPSYATGIVFHLGTFVAFGLLAATVAGFELPPALAPTGAIVMLAGAGAGLALLVKRIATPFLRGLSSPDDFIANLLTTSFGALAAVTLLHPQLESAWLITAVVLLVYLPVGKIRHCVVFFSSRAYMGAFFGYRGTFPSARQGR
;
A
#
# COMPACT_ATOMS: atom_id res chain seq x y z
N MET A 1 18.76 22.27 -6.96
CA MET A 1 17.71 21.39 -7.51
C MET A 1 18.32 20.55 -8.61
N ASP A 2 18.46 19.25 -8.36
CA ASP A 2 18.92 18.31 -9.39
C ASP A 2 17.77 18.07 -10.39
N GLN A 3 17.56 19.03 -11.31
CA GLN A 3 16.61 18.92 -12.42
C GLN A 3 16.58 17.53 -13.08
N PRO A 4 17.73 16.85 -13.34
CA PRO A 4 17.69 15.50 -13.89
C PRO A 4 17.01 14.46 -12.98
N LEU A 5 17.19 14.54 -11.65
CA LEU A 5 16.56 13.60 -10.71
C LEU A 5 15.06 13.82 -10.60
N HIS A 6 14.61 15.08 -10.59
CA HIS A 6 13.19 15.41 -10.61
C HIS A 6 12.52 14.86 -11.87
N LEU A 7 13.13 15.04 -13.05
CA LEU A 7 12.65 14.45 -14.30
C LEU A 7 12.65 12.91 -14.26
N ALA A 8 13.67 12.29 -13.66
CA ALA A 8 13.73 10.84 -13.51
C ALA A 8 12.59 10.31 -12.62
N VAL A 9 12.27 11.01 -11.53
CA VAL A 9 11.10 10.67 -10.67
C VAL A 9 9.80 10.79 -11.45
N ILE A 10 9.61 11.86 -12.23
CA ILE A 10 8.41 12.04 -13.07
C ILE A 10 8.29 10.91 -14.08
N ALA A 11 9.37 10.56 -14.77
CA ALA A 11 9.39 9.46 -15.74
C ALA A 11 9.08 8.11 -15.07
N ALA A 12 9.68 7.83 -13.91
CA ALA A 12 9.40 6.62 -13.13
C ALA A 12 7.96 6.57 -12.61
N ALA A 13 7.40 7.71 -12.20
CA ALA A 13 6.01 7.83 -11.78
C ALA A 13 5.03 7.59 -12.95
N ALA A 14 5.33 8.13 -14.13
CA ALA A 14 4.56 7.87 -15.35
C ALA A 14 4.59 6.39 -15.74
N TRP A 15 5.77 5.75 -15.69
CA TRP A 15 5.93 4.31 -15.86
C TRP A 15 5.07 3.51 -14.86
N ALA A 16 5.18 3.84 -13.58
CA ALA A 16 4.44 3.18 -12.52
C ALA A 16 2.93 3.32 -12.75
N ALA A 17 2.45 4.54 -12.95
CA ALA A 17 1.03 4.83 -13.17
C ALA A 17 0.48 4.12 -14.42
N GLY A 18 1.20 4.19 -15.55
CA GLY A 18 0.80 3.52 -16.79
C GLY A 18 0.73 2.00 -16.64
N THR A 19 1.74 1.39 -16.02
CA THR A 19 1.78 -0.06 -15.81
C THR A 19 0.72 -0.52 -14.81
N LEU A 20 0.54 0.20 -13.71
CA LEU A 20 -0.51 -0.10 -12.74
C LEU A 20 -1.91 0.07 -13.31
N ALA A 21 -2.14 1.09 -14.14
CA ALA A 21 -3.41 1.27 -14.85
C ALA A 21 -3.67 0.11 -15.81
N TRP A 22 -2.67 -0.31 -16.58
CA TRP A 22 -2.77 -1.48 -17.44
C TRP A 22 -3.09 -2.77 -16.66
N VAL A 23 -2.37 -3.04 -15.56
CA VAL A 23 -2.64 -4.19 -14.68
C VAL A 23 -4.06 -4.11 -14.11
N TRP A 24 -4.48 -2.95 -13.62
CA TRP A 24 -5.81 -2.77 -13.04
C TRP A 24 -6.93 -2.98 -14.05
N LEU A 25 -6.78 -2.48 -15.29
CA LEU A 25 -7.70 -2.74 -16.39
C LEU A 25 -7.73 -4.23 -16.77
N GLY A 26 -6.57 -4.89 -16.83
CA GLY A 26 -6.48 -6.32 -17.12
C GLY A 26 -7.20 -7.19 -16.08
N VAL A 27 -7.06 -6.87 -14.79
CA VAL A 27 -7.74 -7.61 -13.70
C VAL A 27 -9.26 -7.51 -13.79
N ARG A 28 -9.84 -6.44 -14.36
CA ARG A 28 -11.30 -6.33 -14.56
C ARG A 28 -11.86 -7.34 -15.56
N GLY A 29 -11.04 -7.79 -16.52
CA GLY A 29 -11.42 -8.83 -17.48
C GLY A 29 -11.24 -10.24 -16.92
N PHE A 30 -10.29 -10.44 -16.02
CA PHE A 30 -9.94 -11.74 -15.49
C PHE A 30 -10.99 -12.28 -14.51
N GLY A 31 -11.44 -13.52 -14.72
CA GLY A 31 -12.39 -14.19 -13.82
C GLY A 31 -13.85 -13.77 -13.97
N ARG A 32 -14.19 -12.88 -14.91
CA ARG A 32 -15.58 -12.52 -15.23
C ARG A 32 -16.30 -13.74 -15.82
N ARG A 33 -17.03 -14.46 -14.97
CA ARG A 33 -17.83 -15.63 -15.38
C ARG A 33 -19.29 -15.22 -15.57
N VAL A 34 -19.93 -15.79 -16.58
CA VAL A 34 -21.39 -15.72 -16.71
C VAL A 34 -21.99 -16.44 -15.51
N LEU A 35 -22.81 -15.73 -14.74
CA LEU A 35 -23.55 -16.30 -13.62
C LEU A 35 -24.90 -16.78 -14.16
N LEU A 36 -25.09 -18.10 -14.20
CA LEU A 36 -26.30 -18.73 -14.75
C LEU A 36 -27.45 -18.80 -13.73
N ALA A 37 -27.13 -18.89 -12.44
CA ALA A 37 -28.13 -18.84 -11.38
C ALA A 37 -28.62 -17.41 -11.19
N PRO A 38 -29.91 -17.17 -10.88
CA PRO A 38 -30.41 -15.84 -10.55
C PRO A 38 -29.70 -15.28 -9.28
N PRO A 39 -29.66 -13.95 -9.11
CA PRO A 39 -29.09 -13.33 -7.92
C PRO A 39 -29.86 -13.77 -6.66
N ALA A 40 -29.13 -14.19 -5.64
CA ALA A 40 -29.64 -14.53 -4.31
C ALA A 40 -29.43 -13.40 -3.28
N GLY A 41 -28.78 -12.31 -3.67
CA GLY A 41 -28.53 -11.13 -2.83
C GLY A 41 -28.20 -9.88 -3.64
N ASP A 42 -27.71 -8.84 -2.96
CA ASP A 42 -27.34 -7.55 -3.56
C ASP A 42 -25.81 -7.44 -3.75
N PRO A 43 -25.29 -7.46 -4.99
CA PRO A 43 -23.88 -7.23 -5.27
C PRO A 43 -23.35 -5.91 -4.71
N ALA A 44 -24.14 -4.84 -4.75
CA ALA A 44 -23.70 -3.52 -4.27
C ALA A 44 -23.56 -3.52 -2.74
N ALA A 45 -24.48 -4.16 -2.01
CA ALA A 45 -24.34 -4.39 -0.57
C ALA A 45 -23.07 -5.21 -0.25
N GLY A 46 -22.78 -6.25 -1.03
CA GLY A 46 -21.56 -7.04 -0.88
C GLY A 46 -20.28 -6.23 -1.08
N VAL A 47 -20.26 -5.32 -2.07
CA VAL A 47 -19.14 -4.38 -2.29
C VAL A 47 -19.00 -3.42 -1.11
N ARG A 48 -20.08 -2.78 -0.66
CA ARG A 48 -20.06 -1.89 0.51
C ARG A 48 -19.49 -2.62 1.73
N TYR A 49 -20.02 -3.81 2.02
CA TYR A 49 -19.53 -4.66 3.11
C TYR A 49 -18.04 -4.98 2.99
N ALA A 50 -17.57 -5.32 1.78
CA ALA A 50 -16.17 -5.65 1.53
C ALA A 50 -15.21 -4.47 1.79
N PHE A 51 -15.65 -3.22 1.66
CA PHE A 51 -14.83 -2.04 1.95
C PHE A 51 -15.03 -1.47 3.35
N THR A 52 -16.09 -1.85 4.07
CA THR A 52 -16.41 -1.33 5.41
C THR A 52 -16.26 -2.40 6.49
N ALA A 53 -17.33 -3.08 6.87
CA ALA A 53 -17.35 -3.98 8.01
C ALA A 53 -16.36 -5.15 7.86
N ALA A 54 -16.15 -5.65 6.64
CA ALA A 54 -15.15 -6.68 6.38
C ALA A 54 -13.68 -6.19 6.46
N MET A 55 -13.44 -4.89 6.59
CA MET A 55 -12.11 -4.32 6.83
C MET A 55 -11.74 -4.22 8.31
N LEU A 56 -12.74 -4.28 9.19
CA LEU A 56 -12.53 -4.16 10.63
C LEU A 56 -11.63 -5.30 11.14
N PRO A 57 -10.74 -5.03 12.10
CA PRO A 57 -9.78 -6.03 12.57
C PRO A 57 -10.46 -7.25 13.18
N TRP A 58 -11.64 -7.08 13.81
CA TRP A 58 -12.42 -8.19 14.35
C TRP A 58 -13.12 -9.07 13.30
N ALA A 59 -13.27 -8.58 12.06
CA ALA A 59 -13.88 -9.36 10.98
C ALA A 59 -12.90 -10.37 10.34
N LYS A 60 -11.61 -10.34 10.69
CA LYS A 60 -10.56 -11.20 10.13
C LYS A 60 -9.84 -11.94 11.26
N GLU A 61 -10.00 -13.26 11.32
CA GLU A 61 -9.38 -14.10 12.35
C GLU A 61 -7.88 -13.88 12.49
N SER A 62 -7.14 -13.89 11.37
CA SER A 62 -5.69 -13.66 11.38
C SER A 62 -5.29 -12.28 11.91
N VAL A 63 -6.12 -11.25 11.69
CA VAL A 63 -5.88 -9.91 12.24
C VAL A 63 -6.21 -9.87 13.73
N ARG A 64 -7.32 -10.48 14.14
CA ARG A 64 -7.70 -10.59 15.57
C ARG A 64 -6.62 -11.24 16.41
N MET A 65 -6.02 -12.32 15.90
CA MET A 65 -4.97 -13.05 16.62
C MET A 65 -3.62 -12.32 16.61
N HIS A 66 -3.45 -11.30 15.76
CA HIS A 66 -2.18 -10.60 15.55
C HIS A 66 -2.33 -9.07 15.48
N LEU A 67 -3.17 -8.51 16.36
CA LEU A 67 -3.46 -7.06 16.41
C LEU A 67 -2.22 -6.16 16.47
N PRO A 68 -1.15 -6.48 17.25
CA PRO A 68 0.06 -5.65 17.24
C PRO A 68 0.67 -5.53 15.86
N SER A 69 0.77 -6.64 15.11
CA SER A 69 1.35 -6.62 13.75
C SER A 69 0.46 -5.90 12.75
N TYR A 70 -0.86 -5.96 12.94
CA TYR A 70 -1.79 -5.18 12.15
C TYR A 70 -1.63 -3.68 12.41
N ALA A 71 -1.54 -3.25 13.68
CA ALA A 71 -1.30 -1.87 14.05
C ALA A 71 0.05 -1.36 13.52
N THR A 72 1.12 -2.15 13.64
CA THR A 72 2.42 -1.86 13.01
C THR A 72 2.29 -1.68 11.50
N GLY A 73 1.49 -2.55 10.84
CA GLY A 73 1.17 -2.40 9.42
C GLY A 73 0.50 -1.07 9.11
N ILE A 74 -0.47 -0.61 9.91
CA ILE A 74 -1.12 0.69 9.71
C ILE A 74 -0.11 1.84 9.83
N VAL A 75 0.72 1.84 10.86
CA VAL A 75 1.75 2.88 11.08
C VAL A 75 2.72 2.91 9.90
N PHE A 76 3.15 1.75 9.41
CA PHE A 76 4.00 1.65 8.24
C PHE A 76 3.37 2.31 7.01
N HIS A 77 2.10 1.96 6.69
CA HIS A 77 1.41 2.53 5.54
C HIS A 77 1.21 4.04 5.68
N LEU A 78 0.84 4.54 6.87
CA LEU A 78 0.66 5.97 7.11
C LEU A 78 1.95 6.75 6.82
N GLY A 79 3.09 6.28 7.34
CA GLY A 79 4.39 6.90 7.06
C GLY A 79 4.76 6.83 5.58
N THR A 80 4.50 5.71 4.91
CA THR A 80 4.72 5.57 3.46
C THR A 80 3.86 6.54 2.65
N PHE A 81 2.59 6.73 2.98
CA PHE A 81 1.71 7.68 2.28
C PHE A 81 2.16 9.12 2.48
N VAL A 82 2.60 9.48 3.69
CA VAL A 82 3.15 10.82 3.96
C VAL A 82 4.44 11.05 3.15
N ALA A 83 5.31 10.04 3.05
CA ALA A 83 6.53 10.13 2.22
C ALA A 83 6.22 10.30 0.72
N PHE A 84 5.20 9.61 0.20
CA PHE A 84 4.74 9.84 -1.18
C PHE A 84 4.09 11.21 -1.36
N GLY A 85 3.37 11.72 -0.36
CA GLY A 85 2.84 13.08 -0.36
C GLY A 85 3.95 14.14 -0.42
N LEU A 86 5.02 13.95 0.37
CA LEU A 86 6.21 14.79 0.31
C LEU A 86 6.87 14.72 -1.07
N LEU A 87 7.05 13.52 -1.64
CA LEU A 87 7.62 13.35 -2.99
C LEU A 87 6.82 14.11 -4.06
N ALA A 88 5.49 14.02 -4.00
CA ALA A 88 4.60 14.73 -4.92
C ALA A 88 4.74 16.25 -4.75
N ALA A 89 4.78 16.75 -3.52
CA ALA A 89 4.99 18.17 -3.24
C ALA A 89 6.34 18.66 -3.78
N THR A 90 7.43 17.94 -3.48
CA THR A 90 8.79 18.29 -3.93
C THR A 90 8.90 18.35 -5.45
N VAL A 91 8.38 17.34 -6.17
CA VAL A 91 8.44 17.29 -7.64
C VAL A 91 7.53 18.33 -8.30
N ALA A 92 6.43 18.71 -7.66
CA ALA A 92 5.56 19.78 -8.11
C ALA A 92 6.09 21.19 -7.76
N GLY A 93 7.23 21.29 -7.08
CA GLY A 93 7.82 22.57 -6.66
C GLY A 93 7.13 23.21 -5.46
N PHE A 94 6.36 22.44 -4.68
CA PHE A 94 5.76 22.91 -3.43
C PHE A 94 6.71 22.69 -2.26
N GLU A 95 6.95 23.76 -1.51
CA GLU A 95 7.69 23.69 -0.25
C GLU A 95 6.75 23.35 0.90
N LEU A 96 7.15 22.39 1.73
CA LEU A 96 6.40 22.06 2.94
C LEU A 96 6.56 23.21 3.95
N PRO A 97 5.46 23.71 4.57
CA PRO A 97 5.57 24.70 5.62
C PRO A 97 6.54 24.24 6.72
N PRO A 98 7.52 25.06 7.16
CA PRO A 98 8.51 24.64 8.15
C PRO A 98 7.91 24.11 9.44
N ALA A 99 6.73 24.63 9.85
CA ALA A 99 5.99 24.17 11.02
C ALA A 99 5.50 22.70 10.91
N LEU A 100 5.29 22.19 9.70
CA LEU A 100 4.83 20.82 9.46
C LEU A 100 5.98 19.82 9.28
N ALA A 101 7.20 20.29 9.02
CA ALA A 101 8.34 19.42 8.78
C ALA A 101 8.65 18.47 9.96
N PRO A 102 8.64 18.89 11.24
CA PRO A 102 8.88 17.98 12.36
C PRO A 102 7.80 16.89 12.45
N THR A 103 6.52 17.26 12.30
CA THR A 103 5.42 16.30 12.34
C THR A 103 5.51 15.31 11.18
N GLY A 104 5.80 15.78 9.96
CA GLY A 104 6.02 14.92 8.80
C GLY A 104 7.17 13.95 9.02
N ALA A 105 8.30 14.43 9.53
CA ALA A 105 9.47 13.60 9.85
C ALA A 105 9.15 12.53 10.90
N ILE A 106 8.45 12.88 11.99
CA ILE A 106 8.06 11.93 13.03
C ILE A 106 7.16 10.82 12.47
N VAL A 107 6.16 11.18 11.66
CA VAL A 107 5.23 10.20 11.07
C VAL A 107 5.95 9.26 10.10
N MET A 108 6.85 9.79 9.27
CA MET A 108 7.64 8.97 8.34
C MET A 108 8.67 8.10 9.06
N LEU A 109 9.34 8.60 10.11
CA LEU A 109 10.25 7.80 10.95
C LEU A 109 9.51 6.69 11.71
N ALA A 110 8.34 6.98 12.27
CA ALA A 110 7.51 5.98 12.91
C ALA A 110 7.08 4.89 11.91
N GLY A 111 6.72 5.29 10.68
CA GLY A 111 6.45 4.37 9.59
C GLY A 111 7.65 3.51 9.20
N ALA A 112 8.82 4.11 9.01
CA ALA A 112 10.05 3.38 8.70
C ALA A 112 10.46 2.42 9.83
N GLY A 113 10.33 2.84 11.09
CA GLY A 113 10.56 1.99 12.25
C GLY A 113 9.60 0.80 12.30
N ALA A 114 8.32 1.02 11.96
CA ALA A 114 7.33 -0.03 11.81
C ALA A 114 7.67 -1.00 10.66
N GLY A 115 8.12 -0.49 9.51
CA GLY A 115 8.59 -1.28 8.37
C GLY A 115 9.79 -2.17 8.72
N LEU A 116 10.76 -1.61 9.45
CA LEU A 116 11.91 -2.33 9.98
C LEU A 116 11.48 -3.40 10.99
N ALA A 117 10.58 -3.09 11.92
CA ALA A 117 10.07 -4.06 12.89
C ALA A 117 9.36 -5.24 12.19
N LEU A 118 8.57 -4.97 11.14
CA LEU A 118 7.95 -6.01 10.31
C LEU A 118 8.99 -6.83 9.54
N LEU A 119 10.08 -6.20 9.06
CA LEU A 119 11.18 -6.89 8.39
C LEU A 119 11.88 -7.85 9.35
N VAL A 120 12.25 -7.36 10.52
CA VAL A 120 12.91 -8.14 11.58
C VAL A 120 12.00 -9.29 12.00
N LYS A 121 10.71 -9.04 12.25
CA LYS A 121 9.75 -10.11 12.56
C LYS A 121 9.70 -11.18 11.47
N ARG A 122 9.70 -10.78 10.19
CA ARG A 122 9.69 -11.71 9.04
C ARG A 122 10.95 -12.57 9.00
N ILE A 123 12.12 -11.98 9.22
CA ILE A 123 13.41 -12.70 9.24
C ILE A 123 13.48 -13.66 10.44
N ALA A 124 13.10 -13.18 11.61
CA ALA A 124 13.26 -13.90 12.88
C ALA A 124 12.23 -15.02 13.09
N THR A 125 11.05 -14.94 12.46
CA THR A 125 9.97 -15.93 12.64
C THR A 125 10.09 -17.06 11.61
N PRO A 126 10.43 -18.32 11.98
CA PRO A 126 10.63 -19.40 11.02
C PRO A 126 9.42 -19.66 10.13
N PHE A 127 8.22 -19.59 10.71
CA PHE A 127 6.96 -19.74 9.97
C PHE A 127 6.79 -18.67 8.88
N LEU A 128 7.00 -17.39 9.21
CA LEU A 128 6.89 -16.31 8.23
C LEU A 128 7.99 -16.38 7.17
N ARG A 129 9.20 -16.74 7.57
CA ARG A 129 10.34 -16.92 6.66
C ARG A 129 10.07 -18.06 5.67
N GLY A 130 9.47 -19.16 6.11
CA GLY A 130 9.06 -20.28 5.25
C GLY A 130 7.97 -19.92 4.23
N LEU A 131 7.13 -18.93 4.53
CA LEU A 131 6.11 -18.40 3.61
C LEU A 131 6.60 -17.23 2.74
N SER A 132 7.83 -16.76 2.97
CA SER A 132 8.36 -15.56 2.30
C SER A 132 9.15 -15.92 1.05
N SER A 133 8.97 -15.09 0.03
CA SER A 133 9.82 -15.03 -1.17
C SER A 133 10.83 -13.89 -1.04
N PRO A 134 11.93 -13.88 -1.83
CA PRO A 134 12.86 -12.75 -1.87
C PRO A 134 12.16 -11.40 -2.11
N ASP A 135 11.09 -11.40 -2.92
CA ASP A 135 10.31 -10.21 -3.25
C ASP A 135 9.63 -9.57 -2.03
N ASP A 136 9.30 -10.34 -0.98
CA ASP A 136 8.75 -9.78 0.27
C ASP A 136 9.78 -8.94 1.04
N PHE A 137 11.05 -9.35 0.99
CA PHE A 137 12.13 -8.64 1.67
C PHE A 137 12.52 -7.39 0.88
N ILE A 138 12.62 -7.50 -0.45
CA ILE A 138 12.93 -6.37 -1.35
C ILE A 138 11.85 -5.30 -1.23
N ALA A 139 10.57 -5.67 -1.34
CA ALA A 139 9.46 -4.72 -1.22
C ALA A 139 9.47 -3.96 0.10
N ASN A 140 9.69 -4.68 1.21
CA ASN A 140 9.71 -4.05 2.53
C ASN A 140 10.95 -3.16 2.73
N LEU A 141 12.12 -3.62 2.32
CA LEU A 141 13.36 -2.86 2.43
C LEU A 141 13.28 -1.56 1.62
N LEU A 142 12.90 -1.64 0.34
CA LEU A 142 12.77 -0.46 -0.53
C LEU A 142 11.77 0.56 0.04
N THR A 143 10.60 0.11 0.48
CA THR A 143 9.56 0.99 1.03
C THR A 143 10.00 1.61 2.37
N THR A 144 10.68 0.84 3.22
CA THR A 144 11.23 1.32 4.50
C THR A 144 12.34 2.35 4.27
N SER A 145 13.28 2.07 3.37
CA SER A 145 14.37 2.99 3.01
C SER A 145 13.85 4.27 2.40
N PHE A 146 12.83 4.20 1.53
CA PHE A 146 12.17 5.38 0.97
C PHE A 146 11.58 6.28 2.05
N GLY A 147 10.80 5.71 2.98
CA GLY A 147 10.20 6.48 4.09
C GLY A 147 11.24 7.05 5.05
N ALA A 148 12.28 6.28 5.38
CA ALA A 148 13.38 6.74 6.23
C ALA A 148 14.12 7.92 5.60
N LEU A 149 14.53 7.80 4.33
CA LEU A 149 15.24 8.87 3.63
C LEU A 149 14.35 10.10 3.40
N ALA A 150 13.05 9.93 3.18
CA ALA A 150 12.10 11.04 3.12
C ALA A 150 12.11 11.86 4.43
N ALA A 151 12.06 11.17 5.57
CA ALA A 151 12.08 11.81 6.87
C ALA A 151 13.40 12.53 7.16
N VAL A 152 14.53 11.88 6.87
CA VAL A 152 15.85 12.45 7.11
C VAL A 152 16.10 13.64 6.18
N THR A 153 15.60 13.61 4.94
CA THR A 153 15.72 14.74 3.99
C THR A 153 15.08 16.02 4.51
N LEU A 154 13.98 15.93 5.27
CA LEU A 154 13.37 17.12 5.91
C LEU A 154 14.28 17.77 6.95
N LEU A 155 15.18 17.00 7.57
CA LEU A 155 16.14 17.49 8.57
C LEU A 155 17.51 17.83 7.95
N HIS A 156 17.86 17.13 6.88
CA HIS A 156 19.14 17.20 6.18
C HIS A 156 18.90 17.25 4.67
N PRO A 157 18.63 18.44 4.10
CA PRO A 157 18.33 18.61 2.67
C PRO A 157 19.43 18.08 1.72
N GLN A 158 20.67 17.92 2.22
CA GLN A 158 21.79 17.34 1.48
C GLN A 158 21.56 15.87 1.07
N LEU A 159 20.59 15.19 1.70
CA LEU A 159 20.22 13.81 1.36
C LEU A 159 19.08 13.71 0.35
N GLU A 160 18.58 14.83 -0.18
CA GLU A 160 17.50 14.85 -1.17
C GLU A 160 17.83 13.94 -2.37
N SER A 161 19.04 14.04 -2.94
CA SER A 161 19.43 13.23 -4.09
C SER A 161 19.38 11.72 -3.78
N ALA A 162 19.79 11.30 -2.59
CA ALA A 162 19.72 9.89 -2.16
C ALA A 162 18.26 9.42 -1.99
N TRP A 163 17.40 10.29 -1.45
CA TRP A 163 15.97 10.01 -1.35
C TRP A 163 15.30 9.92 -2.73
N LEU A 164 15.57 10.84 -3.65
CA LEU A 164 15.02 10.84 -5.01
C LEU A 164 15.48 9.62 -5.81
N ILE A 165 16.75 9.21 -5.69
CA ILE A 165 17.23 7.94 -6.29
C ILE A 165 16.44 6.75 -5.75
N THR A 166 16.24 6.69 -4.43
CA THR A 166 15.44 5.64 -3.80
C THR A 166 13.98 5.68 -4.29
N ALA A 167 13.42 6.87 -4.50
CA ALA A 167 12.08 7.05 -5.07
C ALA A 167 11.99 6.52 -6.51
N VAL A 168 12.97 6.81 -7.37
CA VAL A 168 13.04 6.28 -8.74
C VAL A 168 13.06 4.75 -8.71
N VAL A 169 13.95 4.15 -7.91
CA VAL A 169 14.04 2.68 -7.79
C VAL A 169 12.72 2.09 -7.31
N LEU A 170 12.12 2.69 -6.28
CA LEU A 170 10.84 2.24 -5.73
C LEU A 170 9.74 2.32 -6.80
N LEU A 171 9.61 3.44 -7.52
CA LEU A 171 8.57 3.65 -8.53
C LEU A 171 8.73 2.70 -9.74
N VAL A 172 9.96 2.43 -10.18
CA VAL A 172 10.23 1.43 -11.23
C VAL A 172 9.84 0.02 -10.77
N TYR A 173 10.17 -0.33 -9.53
CA TYR A 173 9.86 -1.63 -8.93
C TYR A 173 8.37 -1.81 -8.59
N LEU A 174 7.68 -0.73 -8.21
CA LEU A 174 6.30 -0.73 -7.71
C LEU A 174 5.32 -1.57 -8.55
N PRO A 175 5.23 -1.40 -9.89
CA PRO A 175 4.28 -2.17 -10.68
C PRO A 175 4.68 -3.63 -10.93
N VAL A 176 5.97 -3.96 -10.84
CA VAL A 176 6.49 -5.30 -11.18
C VAL A 176 6.63 -6.21 -9.96
N GLY A 177 6.85 -5.65 -8.77
CA GLY A 177 7.00 -6.39 -7.52
C GLY A 177 5.71 -6.56 -6.71
N LYS A 178 5.85 -7.01 -5.45
CA LYS A 178 4.71 -7.19 -4.53
C LYS A 178 3.98 -5.90 -4.17
N ILE A 179 4.58 -4.72 -4.36
CA ILE A 179 3.98 -3.43 -3.98
C ILE A 179 2.74 -3.10 -4.85
N ARG A 180 2.61 -3.67 -6.05
CA ARG A 180 1.44 -3.50 -6.94
C ARG A 180 0.09 -3.81 -6.28
N HIS A 181 0.08 -4.55 -5.16
CA HIS A 181 -1.13 -4.76 -4.38
C HIS A 181 -1.79 -3.45 -3.96
N CYS A 182 -1.06 -2.34 -3.86
CA CYS A 182 -1.63 -1.01 -3.58
C CYS A 182 -2.76 -0.62 -4.54
N VAL A 183 -2.78 -1.11 -5.78
CA VAL A 183 -3.91 -0.91 -6.71
C VAL A 183 -4.78 -2.16 -6.88
N VAL A 184 -4.17 -3.35 -6.92
CA VAL A 184 -4.88 -4.61 -7.17
C VAL A 184 -5.78 -4.99 -5.99
N PHE A 185 -5.48 -4.49 -4.78
CA PHE A 185 -6.32 -4.63 -3.59
C PHE A 185 -7.75 -4.13 -3.85
N PHE A 186 -7.89 -2.93 -4.43
CA PHE A 186 -9.20 -2.32 -4.63
C PHE A 186 -10.04 -3.09 -5.66
N SER A 187 -9.45 -3.48 -6.79
CA SER A 187 -10.17 -4.26 -7.81
C SER A 187 -10.58 -5.64 -7.30
N SER A 188 -9.66 -6.33 -6.62
CA SER A 188 -9.92 -7.65 -6.04
C SER A 188 -11.02 -7.61 -4.98
N ARG A 189 -11.02 -6.60 -4.09
CA ARG A 189 -12.06 -6.44 -3.07
C ARG A 189 -13.42 -6.09 -3.66
N ALA A 190 -13.47 -5.22 -4.67
CA ALA A 190 -14.72 -4.89 -5.36
C ALA A 190 -15.31 -6.13 -6.05
N TYR A 191 -14.49 -6.89 -6.78
CA TYR A 191 -14.93 -8.12 -7.44
C TYR A 191 -15.43 -9.15 -6.43
N MET A 192 -14.66 -9.42 -5.37
CA MET A 192 -15.03 -10.37 -4.32
C MET A 192 -16.33 -9.95 -3.60
N GLY A 193 -16.47 -8.66 -3.29
CA GLY A 193 -17.68 -8.11 -2.68
C GLY A 193 -18.91 -8.32 -3.57
N ALA A 194 -18.82 -7.98 -4.85
CA ALA A 194 -19.90 -8.19 -5.81
C ALA A 194 -20.23 -9.68 -5.98
N PHE A 195 -19.21 -10.54 -6.07
CA PHE A 195 -19.35 -11.98 -6.28
C PHE A 195 -20.08 -12.67 -5.13
N PHE A 196 -19.74 -12.34 -3.88
CA PHE A 196 -20.39 -12.89 -2.68
C PHE A 196 -21.71 -12.18 -2.35
N GLY A 197 -21.85 -10.90 -2.72
CA GLY A 197 -23.12 -10.17 -2.63
C GLY A 197 -24.18 -10.76 -3.55
N TYR A 198 -23.83 -11.09 -4.79
CA TYR A 198 -24.71 -11.77 -5.74
C TYR A 198 -25.27 -13.10 -5.19
N ARG A 199 -24.46 -13.81 -4.38
CA ARG A 199 -24.81 -15.12 -3.80
C ARG A 199 -25.53 -15.00 -2.45
N GLY A 200 -25.83 -13.79 -1.99
CA GLY A 200 -26.43 -13.57 -0.67
C GLY A 200 -25.51 -14.00 0.49
N THR A 201 -24.21 -14.17 0.26
CA THR A 201 -23.25 -14.55 1.31
C THR A 201 -22.81 -13.35 2.13
N PHE A 202 -22.65 -12.19 1.48
CA PHE A 202 -22.26 -10.94 2.11
C PHE A 202 -23.22 -9.80 1.78
N PRO A 203 -23.54 -8.91 2.74
CA PRO A 203 -23.22 -8.99 4.17
C PRO A 203 -23.92 -10.20 4.84
N SER A 204 -23.31 -10.79 5.87
CA SER A 204 -23.93 -11.95 6.53
C SER A 204 -25.17 -11.50 7.31
N ALA A 205 -26.27 -12.25 7.21
CA ALA A 205 -27.54 -11.93 7.88
C ALA A 205 -27.42 -11.82 9.42
N ARG A 206 -26.32 -12.32 10.01
CA ARG A 206 -26.03 -12.27 11.44
C ARG A 206 -25.40 -10.96 11.94
N GLN A 207 -24.94 -10.06 11.07
CA GLN A 207 -24.30 -8.81 11.51
C GLN A 207 -25.29 -7.65 11.79
N GLY A 208 -26.60 -7.91 11.68
CA GLY A 208 -27.66 -6.95 11.98
C GLY A 208 -28.54 -7.31 13.19
N ARG A 209 -28.06 -8.16 14.11
CA ARG A 209 -28.72 -8.45 15.39
C ARG A 209 -27.73 -8.33 16.54
#